data_AF-A0A067D0Z5-F1
#
_entry.id   AF-A0A067D0Z5-F1
#
_cell.length_a   1.000
_cell.length_b   1.000
_cell.length_c   1.000
_cell.angle_alpha   90.00
_cell.angle_beta   90.00
_cell.angle_gamma   90.00
#
_symmetry.space_group_name_H-M   'P 1'
#
loop_
_entity.id
_entity.type
_entity.pdbx_description
1 polymer ?
#
loop_
_entity_poly.entity_id
_entity_poly.type
_entity_poly.pdbx_seq_one_letter_code
_entity_poly.pdbx_strand_id
1 'polypeptide(L)'
;MAFTEFRPLDDKSLLEYIKATPSLSSKIGNKFDDLTIKEVGDGNLNFVYIVVGTSGSFVIKQALPYVRCIGESWPMTKERAYFEALALKEHGKLCPDHVPEVYHFDRTMSLIGMRYLEPPHIILRKGLIAGIKYPLLAEHMSEFMAKTLFYTSLLYRTTTEHKRN
;
A
#
# COMPACT_ATOMS: atom_id res chain seq x y z
N MET A 1 15.22 -10.16 16.04
CA MET A 1 15.47 -11.19 15.01
C MET A 1 15.10 -10.58 13.67
N ALA A 2 16.03 -10.57 12.71
CA ALA A 2 15.78 -9.99 11.40
C ALA A 2 14.92 -10.95 10.55
N PHE A 3 13.94 -10.42 9.83
CA PHE A 3 13.12 -11.16 8.89
C PHE A 3 13.92 -11.39 7.60
N THR A 4 14.82 -12.39 7.61
CA THR A 4 15.78 -12.65 6.52
C THR A 4 15.19 -13.45 5.37
N GLU A 5 14.05 -14.11 5.58
CA GLU A 5 13.35 -14.89 4.57
C GLU A 5 11.87 -14.52 4.55
N PHE A 6 11.24 -14.71 3.39
CA PHE A 6 9.81 -14.48 3.23
C PHE A 6 9.00 -15.41 4.13
N ARG A 7 8.02 -14.85 4.85
CA ARG A 7 6.95 -15.61 5.48
C ARG A 7 5.62 -14.85 5.38
N PRO A 8 4.49 -15.54 5.09
CA PRO A 8 3.18 -14.92 5.25
C PRO A 8 2.99 -14.47 6.70
N LEU A 9 2.54 -13.23 6.89
CA LEU A 9 2.21 -12.71 8.21
C LEU A 9 0.72 -12.89 8.49
N ASP A 10 0.42 -13.17 9.75
CA ASP A 10 -0.90 -13.10 10.39
C ASP A 10 -0.90 -11.99 11.46
N ASP A 11 -2.02 -11.80 12.15
CA ASP A 11 -2.16 -10.71 13.14
C ASP A 11 -1.08 -10.75 14.24
N LYS A 12 -0.70 -11.95 14.69
CA LYS A 12 0.29 -12.14 15.77
C LYS A 12 1.71 -11.89 15.29
N SER A 13 2.09 -12.51 14.17
CA SER A 13 3.43 -12.38 13.59
C SER A 13 3.66 -10.99 12.99
N LEU A 14 2.60 -10.29 12.58
CA LEU A 14 2.67 -8.90 12.16
C LEU A 14 3.01 -7.95 13.31
N LEU A 15 2.47 -8.17 14.52
CA LEU A 15 2.86 -7.39 15.70
C LEU A 15 4.37 -7.49 15.97
N GLU A 16 4.92 -8.70 15.90
CA GLU A 16 6.36 -8.92 16.09
C GLU A 16 7.19 -8.28 14.96
N TYR A 17 6.67 -8.27 13.73
CA TYR A 17 7.30 -7.56 12.61
C TYR A 17 7.33 -6.05 12.85
N ILE A 18 6.22 -5.46 13.30
CA ILE A 18 6.12 -4.02 13.58
C ILE A 18 7.07 -3.62 14.69
N LYS A 19 7.14 -4.38 15.80
CA LYS A 19 8.10 -4.14 16.90
C LYS A 19 9.55 -4.12 16.42
N ALA A 20 9.89 -4.99 15.46
CA ALA A 20 11.23 -5.10 14.90
C ALA A 20 11.54 -4.07 13.80
N THR A 21 10.58 -3.24 13.40
CA THR A 21 10.69 -2.35 12.23
C THR A 21 10.51 -0.87 12.64
N PRO A 22 11.59 -0.11 12.87
CA PRO A 22 11.53 1.26 13.39
C PRO A 22 10.67 2.25 12.56
N SER A 23 10.68 2.11 11.23
CA SER A 23 9.87 2.93 10.31
C SER A 23 8.36 2.75 10.51
N LEU A 24 7.94 1.60 11.07
CA LEU A 24 6.55 1.30 11.40
C LEU A 24 6.24 1.53 12.87
N SER A 25 7.09 1.07 13.78
CA SER A 25 6.88 1.24 15.22
C SER A 25 6.79 2.72 15.62
N SER A 26 7.58 3.59 14.99
CA SER A 26 7.51 5.04 15.22
C SER A 26 6.16 5.65 14.81
N LYS A 27 5.46 5.11 13.80
CA LYS A 27 4.14 5.61 13.35
C LYS A 27 3.02 5.36 14.37
N ILE A 28 3.24 4.46 15.32
CA ILE A 28 2.35 4.19 16.46
C ILE A 28 2.98 4.63 17.79
N GLY A 29 4.00 5.49 17.74
CA GLY A 29 4.64 6.06 18.93
C GLY A 29 5.46 5.07 19.74
N ASN A 30 5.89 3.95 19.16
CA ASN A 30 6.55 2.81 19.83
C ASN A 30 5.75 2.26 21.03
N LYS A 31 4.41 2.43 21.01
CA LYS A 31 3.49 1.87 21.99
C LYS A 31 2.72 0.73 21.34
N PHE A 32 2.73 -0.42 22.01
CA PHE A 32 2.11 -1.64 21.49
C PHE A 32 0.91 -2.09 22.32
N ASP A 33 0.67 -1.45 23.46
CA ASP A 33 -0.52 -1.64 24.27
C ASP A 33 -1.75 -1.16 23.48
N ASP A 34 -2.85 -1.92 23.55
CA ASP A 34 -4.11 -1.66 22.84
C ASP A 34 -4.00 -1.56 21.31
N LEU A 35 -2.92 -2.10 20.71
CA LEU A 35 -2.79 -2.16 19.26
C LEU A 35 -3.85 -3.08 18.66
N THR A 36 -4.68 -2.55 17.77
CA THR A 36 -5.61 -3.35 16.98
C THR A 36 -5.02 -3.61 15.61
N ILE A 37 -4.94 -4.90 15.25
CA ILE A 37 -4.57 -5.36 13.90
C ILE A 37 -5.78 -6.10 13.34
N LYS A 38 -6.21 -5.72 12.14
CA LYS A 38 -7.33 -6.37 11.46
C LYS A 38 -7.02 -6.54 9.98
N GLU A 39 -7.09 -7.78 9.51
CA GLU A 39 -7.12 -8.06 8.07
C GLU A 39 -8.45 -7.60 7.46
N VAL A 40 -8.38 -6.80 6.40
CA VAL A 40 -9.53 -6.15 5.75
C VAL A 40 -9.50 -6.27 4.23
N GLY A 41 -8.57 -7.02 3.65
CA GLY A 41 -8.42 -7.11 2.21
C GLY A 41 -9.64 -7.77 1.57
N ASP A 42 -10.47 -6.98 0.90
CA ASP A 42 -11.59 -7.43 0.07
C ASP A 42 -11.21 -7.56 -1.41
N GLY A 43 -9.91 -7.43 -1.72
CA GLY A 43 -9.34 -7.58 -3.06
C GLY A 43 -8.85 -8.99 -3.37
N ASN A 44 -8.47 -9.20 -4.63
CA ASN A 44 -8.22 -10.54 -5.18
C ASN A 44 -6.83 -11.12 -4.87
N LEU A 45 -5.82 -10.30 -4.55
CA LEU A 45 -4.40 -10.71 -4.67
C LEU A 45 -3.60 -10.78 -3.37
N ASN A 46 -3.83 -9.88 -2.42
CA ASN A 46 -2.90 -9.59 -1.33
C ASN A 46 -3.64 -9.51 0.01
N PHE A 47 -2.95 -9.81 1.12
CA PHE A 47 -3.45 -9.48 2.46
C PHE A 47 -3.26 -8.00 2.74
N VAL A 48 -4.26 -7.39 3.39
CA VAL A 48 -4.22 -5.98 3.79
C VAL A 48 -4.66 -5.89 5.24
N TYR A 49 -3.79 -5.37 6.10
CA TYR A 49 -4.04 -5.18 7.51
C TYR A 49 -4.15 -3.69 7.82
N ILE A 50 -5.19 -3.30 8.56
CA ILE A 50 -5.22 -2.00 9.23
C ILE A 50 -4.60 -2.18 10.61
N VAL A 51 -3.64 -1.32 10.93
CA VAL A 51 -2.99 -1.24 12.22
C VAL A 51 -3.39 0.07 12.87
N VAL A 52 -3.99 0.00 14.06
CA VAL A 52 -4.40 1.17 14.85
C VAL A 52 -3.74 1.09 16.21
N GLY A 53 -2.94 2.09 16.54
CA GLY A 53 -2.41 2.30 17.89
C GLY A 53 -2.90 3.63 18.46
N THR A 54 -2.61 3.85 19.74
CA THR A 54 -3.03 5.08 20.46
C THR A 54 -2.45 6.37 19.87
N SER A 55 -1.29 6.30 19.22
CA SER A 55 -0.58 7.47 18.69
C SER A 55 -0.64 7.60 17.16
N GLY A 56 -1.29 6.67 16.46
CA GLY A 56 -1.36 6.70 15.00
C GLY A 56 -1.86 5.41 14.38
N SER A 57 -1.99 5.43 13.06
CA SER A 57 -2.55 4.34 12.28
C SER A 57 -1.79 4.18 10.95
N PHE A 58 -1.75 2.97 10.42
CA PHE A 58 -1.21 2.70 9.08
C PHE A 58 -1.79 1.41 8.51
N VAL A 59 -1.53 1.19 7.21
CA VAL A 59 -1.90 -0.04 6.51
C VAL A 59 -0.64 -0.84 6.20
N ILE A 60 -0.74 -2.16 6.35
CA ILE A 60 0.25 -3.12 5.87
C ILE A 60 -0.37 -3.92 4.74
N LYS A 61 0.34 -4.00 3.61
CA LYS A 61 -0.05 -4.82 2.47
C LYS A 61 1.05 -5.82 2.17
N GLN A 62 0.70 -7.11 2.10
CA GLN A 62 1.66 -8.18 1.82
C GLN A 62 1.24 -9.02 0.61
N ALA A 63 2.17 -9.21 -0.32
CA ALA A 63 1.97 -10.09 -1.47
C ALA A 63 2.45 -11.52 -1.17
N LEU A 64 1.63 -12.51 -1.54
CA LEU A 64 1.93 -13.94 -1.44
C LEU A 64 2.39 -14.51 -2.77
N PRO A 65 3.05 -15.69 -2.81
CA PRO A 65 3.47 -16.34 -4.05
C PRO A 65 2.32 -16.90 -4.91
N TYR A 66 1.07 -16.49 -4.66
CA TYR A 66 -0.14 -16.90 -5.38
C TYR A 66 -1.21 -15.80 -5.39
N VAL A 67 -2.29 -16.01 -6.14
CA VAL A 67 -3.48 -15.13 -6.19
C VAL A 67 -4.42 -15.47 -5.03
N ARG A 68 -4.61 -14.56 -4.07
CA ARG A 68 -5.37 -14.79 -2.82
C ARG A 68 -6.77 -15.38 -3.04
N CYS A 69 -7.56 -14.86 -3.99
CA CYS A 69 -8.95 -15.32 -4.18
C CYS A 69 -9.09 -16.71 -4.82
N ILE A 70 -8.01 -17.25 -5.39
CA ILE A 70 -7.97 -18.59 -5.99
C ILE A 70 -7.21 -19.57 -5.09
N GLY A 71 -6.15 -19.09 -4.43
CA GLY A 71 -5.24 -19.91 -3.62
C GLY A 71 -4.00 -20.36 -4.40
N GLU A 72 -3.30 -21.33 -3.82
CA GLU A 72 -1.97 -21.79 -4.28
C GLU A 72 -1.97 -22.41 -5.69
N SER A 73 -3.14 -22.83 -6.19
CA SER A 73 -3.31 -23.36 -7.54
C SER A 73 -3.07 -22.33 -8.64
N TRP A 74 -3.02 -21.03 -8.32
CA TRP A 74 -2.64 -19.97 -9.24
C TRP A 74 -1.41 -19.20 -8.74
N PRO A 75 -0.19 -19.67 -9.08
CA PRO A 75 1.05 -19.01 -8.70
C PRO A 75 1.16 -17.60 -9.27
N MET A 76 1.71 -16.69 -8.47
CA MET A 76 1.95 -15.30 -8.87
C MET A 76 3.14 -14.75 -8.08
N THR A 77 4.12 -14.18 -8.79
CA THR A 77 5.34 -13.67 -8.12
C THR A 77 5.02 -12.59 -7.09
N LYS A 78 5.63 -12.71 -5.90
CA LYS A 78 5.55 -11.72 -4.83
C LYS A 78 6.30 -10.41 -5.16
N GLU A 79 7.17 -10.42 -6.18
CA GLU A 79 7.87 -9.22 -6.68
C GLU A 79 6.91 -8.12 -7.15
N ARG A 80 5.62 -8.42 -7.37
CA ARG A 80 4.60 -7.39 -7.62
C ARG A 80 4.54 -6.32 -6.52
N ALA A 81 4.87 -6.64 -5.27
CA ALA A 81 4.95 -5.67 -4.19
C ALA A 81 6.08 -4.64 -4.40
N TYR A 82 7.18 -5.04 -5.05
CA TYR A 82 8.27 -4.13 -5.41
C TYR A 82 7.80 -3.08 -6.42
N PHE A 83 7.17 -3.53 -7.51
CA PHE A 83 6.63 -2.62 -8.52
C PHE A 83 5.50 -1.73 -7.96
N GLU A 84 4.66 -2.26 -7.08
CA GLU A 84 3.65 -1.46 -6.39
C GLU A 84 4.29 -0.36 -5.52
N ALA A 85 5.31 -0.69 -4.72
CA ALA A 85 6.01 0.29 -3.91
C ALA A 85 6.72 1.36 -4.75
N LEU A 86 7.31 0.98 -5.88
CA LEU A 86 7.91 1.93 -6.83
C LEU A 86 6.86 2.87 -7.43
N ALA A 87 5.75 2.31 -7.93
CA ALA A 87 4.69 3.09 -8.53
C ALA A 87 4.03 4.04 -7.52
N LEU A 88 3.77 3.59 -6.29
CA LEU A 88 3.24 4.44 -5.23
C LEU A 88 4.18 5.60 -4.90
N LYS A 89 5.49 5.35 -4.80
CA LYS A 89 6.48 6.41 -4.53
C LYS A 89 6.60 7.39 -5.69
N GLU A 90 6.68 6.90 -6.92
CA GLU A 90 6.81 7.76 -8.11
C GLU A 90 5.54 8.58 -8.34
N HIS A 91 4.38 7.95 -8.31
CA HIS A 91 3.11 8.65 -8.49
C HIS A 91 2.82 9.59 -7.31
N GLY A 92 3.18 9.21 -6.08
CA GLY A 92 3.05 10.09 -4.92
C GLY A 92 3.97 11.31 -4.97
N LYS A 93 5.16 11.20 -5.59
CA LYS A 93 6.02 12.37 -5.87
C LYS A 93 5.35 13.33 -6.86
N LEU A 94 4.66 12.80 -7.86
CA LEU A 94 4.03 13.59 -8.92
C LEU A 94 2.67 14.17 -8.47
N CYS A 95 1.92 13.44 -7.64
CA CYS A 95 0.57 13.79 -7.23
C CYS A 95 0.31 13.36 -5.77
N PRO A 96 0.94 14.03 -4.79
CA PRO A 96 0.95 13.58 -3.38
C PRO A 96 -0.44 13.60 -2.73
N ASP A 97 -1.34 14.46 -3.19
CA ASP A 97 -2.70 14.57 -2.64
C ASP A 97 -3.62 13.41 -3.05
N HIS A 98 -3.21 12.59 -4.02
CA HIS A 98 -4.04 11.52 -4.59
C HIS A 98 -3.40 10.13 -4.46
N VAL A 99 -2.31 9.99 -3.71
CA VAL A 99 -1.61 8.72 -3.47
C VAL A 99 -1.24 8.60 -1.98
N PRO A 100 -1.52 7.47 -1.31
CA PRO A 100 -1.11 7.29 0.08
C PRO A 100 0.42 7.25 0.22
N GLU A 101 0.94 7.97 1.21
CA GLU A 101 2.37 7.98 1.53
C GLU A 101 2.86 6.56 1.89
N VAL A 102 4.00 6.16 1.33
CA VAL A 102 4.68 4.90 1.66
C VAL A 102 5.69 5.15 2.79
N TYR A 103 5.44 4.57 3.95
CA TYR A 103 6.32 4.67 5.12
C TYR A 103 7.45 3.65 5.10
N HIS A 104 7.16 2.45 4.59
CA HIS A 104 8.07 1.32 4.66
C HIS A 104 7.89 0.39 3.46
N PHE A 105 8.99 -0.17 2.97
CA PHE A 105 8.95 -1.27 2.00
C PHE A 105 10.03 -2.29 2.34
N ASP A 106 9.62 -3.55 2.42
CA ASP A 106 10.50 -4.69 2.64
C ASP A 106 10.34 -5.68 1.48
N ARG A 107 11.40 -5.78 0.66
CA ARG A 107 11.39 -6.62 -0.53
C ARG A 107 11.38 -8.11 -0.18
N THR A 108 12.14 -8.51 0.85
CA THR A 108 12.22 -9.90 1.32
C THR A 108 10.83 -10.37 1.74
N MET A 109 10.13 -9.57 2.54
CA MET A 109 8.78 -9.86 3.02
C MET A 109 7.68 -9.54 2.00
N SER A 110 8.03 -8.88 0.88
CA SER A 110 7.10 -8.40 -0.14
C SER A 110 5.95 -7.60 0.48
N LEU A 111 6.33 -6.67 1.36
CA LEU A 111 5.47 -5.98 2.30
C LEU A 111 5.64 -4.47 2.16
N ILE A 112 4.51 -3.76 2.12
CA ILE A 112 4.44 -2.29 2.07
C ILE A 112 3.71 -1.80 3.31
N GLY A 113 4.31 -0.86 4.04
CA GLY A 113 3.64 -0.05 5.05
C GLY A 113 3.31 1.33 4.50
N MET A 114 2.05 1.74 4.55
CA MET A 114 1.57 2.98 3.93
C MET A 114 0.52 3.69 4.78
N ARG A 115 0.23 4.96 4.46
CA ARG A 115 -0.81 5.76 5.11
C ARG A 115 -2.15 5.04 5.13
N TYR A 116 -2.79 4.97 6.30
CA TYR A 116 -4.18 4.55 6.39
C TYR A 116 -5.09 5.68 5.89
N LEU A 117 -5.91 5.37 4.89
CA LEU A 117 -7.00 6.25 4.46
C LEU A 117 -8.16 6.07 5.44
N GLU A 118 -8.13 6.86 6.51
CA GLU A 118 -9.05 6.76 7.65
C GLU A 118 -10.52 6.97 7.25
N PRO A 119 -11.48 6.44 8.03
CA PRO A 119 -12.90 6.74 7.83
C PRO A 119 -13.12 8.26 7.73
N PRO A 120 -13.96 8.74 6.78
CA PRO A 120 -14.97 7.98 6.05
C PRO A 120 -14.52 7.45 4.67
N HIS A 121 -13.22 7.30 4.39
CA HIS A 121 -12.78 6.76 3.10
C HIS A 121 -13.38 5.38 2.81
N ILE A 122 -13.93 5.24 1.60
CA ILE A 122 -14.45 3.98 1.07
C ILE A 122 -13.94 3.78 -0.36
N ILE A 123 -13.94 2.53 -0.81
CA ILE A 123 -13.67 2.23 -2.22
C ILE A 123 -14.74 2.90 -3.09
N LEU A 124 -14.32 3.70 -4.06
CA LEU A 124 -15.19 4.47 -4.96
C LEU A 124 -16.34 3.63 -5.55
N ARG A 125 -16.07 2.37 -5.94
CA ARG A 125 -17.08 1.43 -6.43
C ARG A 125 -18.26 1.27 -5.46
N LYS A 126 -18.00 1.14 -4.16
CA LYS A 126 -19.05 1.01 -3.13
C LYS A 126 -19.88 2.28 -3.04
N GLY A 127 -19.23 3.45 -3.10
CA GLY A 127 -19.91 4.74 -3.11
C GLY A 127 -20.82 4.95 -4.32
N LEU A 128 -20.34 4.59 -5.51
CA LEU A 128 -21.13 4.66 -6.75
C LEU A 128 -22.36 3.73 -6.70
N ILE A 129 -22.20 2.50 -6.20
CA ILE A 129 -23.33 1.57 -5.99
C ILE A 129 -24.36 2.17 -5.03
N ALA A 130 -23.90 2.85 -3.97
CA ALA A 130 -24.77 3.52 -3.01
C ALA A 130 -25.37 4.85 -3.51
N GLY A 131 -25.10 5.26 -4.75
CA GLY A 131 -25.61 6.51 -5.33
C GLY A 131 -24.97 7.77 -4.75
N ILE A 132 -23.80 7.66 -4.11
CA ILE A 132 -23.08 8.81 -3.54
C ILE A 132 -22.46 9.64 -4.68
N LYS A 133 -22.72 10.94 -4.67
CA LYS A 133 -22.08 11.90 -5.58
C LYS A 133 -20.76 12.38 -4.98
N TYR A 134 -19.72 12.41 -5.80
CA TYR A 134 -18.40 12.92 -5.44
C TYR A 134 -18.06 14.15 -6.29
N PRO A 135 -18.35 15.38 -5.82
CA PRO A 135 -18.25 16.59 -6.62
C PRO A 135 -16.85 16.85 -7.20
N LEU A 136 -15.80 16.43 -6.47
CA LEU A 136 -14.40 16.64 -6.84
C LEU A 136 -13.78 15.46 -7.62
N LEU A 137 -14.54 14.37 -7.87
CA LEU A 137 -13.96 13.16 -8.45
C LEU A 137 -13.34 13.40 -9.83
N ALA A 138 -14.03 14.16 -10.68
CA ALA A 138 -13.53 14.46 -12.03
C ALA A 138 -12.23 15.28 -11.98
N GLU A 139 -12.20 16.31 -11.14
CA GLU A 139 -11.04 17.18 -10.95
C GLU A 139 -9.84 16.38 -10.44
N HIS A 140 -9.98 15.70 -9.29
CA HIS A 140 -8.90 14.93 -8.67
C HIS A 140 -8.35 13.83 -9.59
N MET A 141 -9.24 13.07 -10.25
CA MET A 141 -8.80 11.99 -11.14
C MET A 141 -8.14 12.55 -12.40
N SER A 142 -8.64 13.65 -12.96
CA SER A 142 -8.01 14.28 -14.13
C SER A 142 -6.60 14.77 -13.81
N GLU A 143 -6.39 15.37 -12.64
CA GLU A 143 -5.07 15.81 -12.18
C GLU A 143 -4.13 14.61 -11.97
N PHE A 144 -4.60 13.58 -11.26
CA PHE A 144 -3.82 12.36 -11.04
C PHE A 144 -3.38 11.74 -12.37
N MET A 145 -4.31 11.54 -13.31
CA MET A 145 -4.01 10.94 -14.61
C MET A 145 -3.07 11.83 -15.44
N ALA A 146 -3.34 13.13 -15.53
CA ALA A 146 -2.51 14.04 -16.32
C ALA A 146 -1.07 14.06 -15.81
N LYS A 147 -0.87 14.24 -14.50
CA LYS A 147 0.47 14.32 -13.90
C LYS A 147 1.21 12.99 -14.02
N THR A 148 0.59 11.88 -13.62
CA THR A 148 1.28 10.57 -13.61
C THR A 148 1.61 10.08 -15.00
N LEU A 149 0.72 10.24 -15.99
CA LEU A 149 0.98 9.80 -17.36
C LEU A 149 1.96 10.72 -18.08
N PHE A 150 1.81 12.05 -17.97
CA PHE A 150 2.66 12.99 -18.70
C PHE A 150 4.12 12.93 -18.22
N TYR A 151 4.37 13.07 -16.93
CA TYR A 151 5.72 13.12 -16.37
C TYR A 151 6.46 11.78 -16.38
N THR A 152 5.77 10.68 -16.68
CA THR A 152 6.40 9.36 -16.91
C THR A 152 6.54 8.99 -18.39
N SER A 153 6.01 9.80 -19.31
CA SER A 153 6.10 9.59 -20.75
C SER A 153 7.40 10.14 -21.38
N LEU A 154 7.65 9.76 -22.63
CA LEU A 154 8.71 10.33 -23.48
C LEU A 154 8.45 11.78 -23.91
N LEU A 155 7.26 12.34 -23.64
CA LEU A 155 6.99 13.76 -23.87
C LEU A 155 7.73 14.65 -22.86
N TYR A 156 8.09 14.09 -21.70
CA TYR A 156 8.80 14.79 -20.63
C TYR A 156 10.20 14.20 -20.37
N ARG A 157 10.29 12.86 -20.31
CA ARG A 157 11.55 12.18 -19.99
C ARG A 157 12.44 12.00 -21.22
N THR A 158 13.74 12.09 -21.00
CA THR A 158 14.70 11.59 -22.00
C THR A 158 14.58 10.07 -22.13
N THR A 159 14.99 9.52 -23.28
CA THR A 159 15.00 8.06 -23.49
C THR A 159 15.90 7.32 -22.49
N THR A 160 16.95 7.98 -21.99
CA THR A 160 17.86 7.41 -20.99
C THR A 160 17.20 7.33 -19.62
N GLU A 161 16.47 8.37 -19.19
CA GLU A 161 15.68 8.33 -17.95
C GLU A 161 14.53 7.34 -18.04
N HIS A 162 13.85 7.28 -19.19
CA HIS A 162 12.73 6.38 -19.40
C HIS A 162 13.14 4.89 -19.34
N LYS A 163 14.36 4.55 -19.77
CA LYS A 163 14.88 3.16 -19.72
C LYS A 163 15.32 2.71 -18.32
N ARG A 164 15.65 3.64 -17.42
CA ARG A 164 16.19 3.33 -16.08
C ARG A 164 15.12 2.98 -15.04
N ASN A 165 13.87 3.34 -15.31
CA ASN A 165 12.69 3.05 -14.48
C ASN A 165 11.87 1.93 -15.11
#